data_AF-A0A381FIP5-F1
#
_entry.id   AF-A0A381FIP5-F1
#
_cell.length_a   1.000
_cell.length_b   1.000
_cell.length_c   1.000
_cell.angle_alpha   90.00
_cell.angle_beta   90.00
_cell.angle_gamma   90.00
#
_symmetry.space_group_name_H-M   'P 1'
#
loop_
_entity.id
_entity.type
_entity.pdbx_description
1 polymer ?
#
loop_
_entity_poly.entity_id
_entity_poly.type
_entity_poly.pdbx_seq_one_letter_code
_entity_poly.pdbx_strand_id
1 'polypeptide(L)'
;MKEIRLLNFISKNKTVLYRWALIILPVIFVLLSAYVLLNPPQYLDIQISNEIQEHQTVNLNTIMIWISWLGRIPVSVSVVSLLSLFFDIIKKRQEALFILSSLLSGVIGLILKILINRPRPTDDLVILLEETKYQSFPSGHVLFYTMFFGSLAIIFWSWRKITLGIRSILAVICLSMIFIGAV
;
A
#
# COMPACT_ATOMS: atom_id res chain seq x y z
N MET A 1 21.55 -23.77 -7.67
CA MET A 1 22.51 -23.13 -8.62
C MET A 1 21.90 -21.96 -9.42
N LYS A 2 20.63 -22.01 -9.87
CA LYS A 2 19.95 -20.90 -10.57
C LYS A 2 19.67 -19.66 -9.67
N GLU A 3 19.25 -19.87 -8.42
CA GLU A 3 19.00 -18.76 -7.46
C GLU A 3 20.23 -17.90 -7.19
N ILE A 4 21.41 -18.52 -7.04
CA ILE A 4 22.67 -17.80 -6.82
C ILE A 4 23.02 -16.92 -8.04
N ARG A 5 22.73 -17.37 -9.26
CA ARG A 5 22.93 -16.55 -10.47
C ARG A 5 21.98 -15.36 -10.54
N LEU A 6 20.71 -15.53 -10.15
CA LEU A 6 19.73 -14.45 -10.17
C LEU A 6 20.07 -13.37 -9.14
N LEU A 7 20.39 -13.76 -7.89
CA LEU A 7 20.76 -12.83 -6.84
C LEU A 7 22.03 -12.04 -7.19
N ASN A 8 23.02 -12.70 -7.81
CA ASN A 8 24.23 -12.05 -8.28
C ASN A 8 23.97 -11.10 -9.46
N PHE A 9 23.03 -11.42 -10.35
CA PHE A 9 22.62 -10.52 -11.43
C PHE A 9 21.93 -9.26 -10.88
N ILE A 10 20.98 -9.43 -9.95
CA ILE A 10 20.25 -8.32 -9.33
C ILE A 10 21.22 -7.39 -8.58
N SER A 11 22.15 -7.95 -7.80
CA SER A 11 23.11 -7.15 -7.03
C SER A 11 24.05 -6.35 -7.93
N LYS A 12 24.54 -6.95 -9.02
CA LYS A 12 25.42 -6.32 -10.01
C LYS A 12 24.71 -5.21 -10.78
N ASN A 13 23.43 -5.38 -11.10
CA ASN A 13 22.67 -4.47 -11.97
C ASN A 13 21.66 -3.58 -11.22
N LYS A 14 21.73 -3.52 -9.89
CA LYS A 14 20.75 -2.83 -9.03
C LYS A 14 20.40 -1.41 -9.49
N THR A 15 21.39 -0.60 -9.88
CA THR A 15 21.16 0.80 -10.30
C THR A 15 20.37 0.88 -11.61
N VAL A 16 20.67 -0.02 -12.55
CA VAL A 16 19.95 -0.11 -13.82
C VAL A 16 18.51 -0.57 -13.56
N LEU A 17 18.33 -1.59 -12.71
CA LEU A 17 17.01 -2.08 -12.32
C LEU A 17 16.17 -0.98 -11.64
N TYR A 18 16.74 -0.19 -10.73
CA TYR A 18 16.04 0.92 -10.09
C TYR A 18 15.61 1.99 -11.10
N ARG A 19 16.48 2.35 -12.05
CA ARG A 19 16.14 3.33 -13.10
C ARG A 19 14.99 2.83 -13.96
N TRP A 20 15.02 1.57 -14.37
CA TRP A 20 13.92 0.96 -15.12
C TRP A 20 12.64 0.93 -14.31
N ALA A 21 12.69 0.55 -13.02
CA ALA A 21 11.53 0.55 -12.16
C ALA A 21 10.89 1.95 -12.00
N LEU A 22 11.72 2.99 -11.88
CA LEU A 22 11.28 4.39 -11.79
C LEU A 22 10.59 4.90 -13.05
N ILE A 23 10.79 4.24 -14.20
CA ILE A 23 10.15 4.60 -15.47
C ILE A 23 8.94 3.70 -15.72
N ILE A 24 9.13 2.38 -15.59
CA ILE A 24 8.13 1.37 -15.94
C ILE A 24 6.92 1.45 -15.01
N LEU A 25 7.11 1.58 -13.69
CA LEU A 25 5.98 1.59 -12.75
C LEU A 25 5.06 2.79 -12.96
N PRO A 26 5.56 4.05 -13.10
CA PRO A 26 4.69 5.17 -13.46
C PRO A 26 4.03 5.02 -14.82
N VAL A 27 4.74 4.51 -15.84
CA VAL A 27 4.13 4.28 -17.16
C VAL A 27 2.98 3.28 -17.07
N ILE A 28 3.18 2.15 -16.39
CA ILE A 28 2.11 1.17 -16.14
C ILE A 28 0.95 1.82 -15.39
N PHE A 29 1.24 2.62 -14.36
CA PHE A 29 0.20 3.32 -13.60
C PHE A 29 -0.59 4.32 -14.46
N VAL A 30 0.07 5.06 -15.34
CA VAL A 30 -0.58 6.00 -16.27
C VAL A 30 -1.44 5.26 -17.29
N LEU A 31 -0.94 4.16 -17.87
CA LEU A 31 -1.70 3.33 -18.79
C LEU A 31 -2.93 2.72 -18.11
N LEU A 32 -2.78 2.24 -16.87
CA LEU A 32 -3.89 1.73 -16.06
C LEU A 32 -4.90 2.85 -15.74
N SER A 33 -4.42 4.05 -15.38
CA SER A 33 -5.30 5.20 -15.11
C SER A 33 -6.08 5.61 -16.35
N ALA A 34 -5.45 5.63 -17.53
CA ALA A 34 -6.11 5.90 -18.79
C ALA A 34 -7.15 4.82 -19.12
N TYR A 35 -6.80 3.54 -18.94
CA TYR A 35 -7.73 2.43 -19.11
C TYR A 35 -8.96 2.57 -18.22
N VAL A 36 -8.75 2.89 -16.93
CA VAL A 36 -9.80 3.07 -15.93
C VAL A 36 -10.68 4.30 -16.21
N LEU A 37 -10.13 5.34 -16.81
CA LEU A 37 -10.89 6.54 -17.22
C LEU A 37 -11.78 6.29 -18.43
N LEU A 38 -11.29 5.50 -19.39
CA LEU A 38 -11.97 5.25 -20.66
C LEU A 38 -13.02 4.13 -20.56
N ASN A 39 -12.99 3.32 -19.50
CA ASN A 39 -13.88 2.18 -19.32
C ASN A 39 -14.70 2.32 -18.02
N PRO A 40 -16.03 2.22 -18.05
CA PRO A 40 -16.86 2.19 -16.84
C PRO A 40 -16.50 0.98 -15.95
N PRO A 41 -16.95 0.93 -14.67
CA PRO A 41 -16.74 -0.22 -13.81
C PRO A 41 -17.09 -1.50 -14.56
N GLN A 42 -16.07 -2.32 -14.78
CA GLN A 42 -16.16 -3.43 -15.71
C GLN A 42 -16.80 -4.62 -15.03
N TYR A 43 -17.42 -5.49 -15.84
CA TYR A 43 -17.88 -6.81 -15.41
C TYR A 43 -16.83 -7.54 -14.56
N LEU A 44 -15.54 -7.43 -14.93
CA LEU A 44 -14.43 -8.02 -14.20
C LEU A 44 -14.25 -7.45 -12.78
N ASP A 45 -14.35 -6.12 -12.59
CA ASP A 45 -14.21 -5.50 -11.27
C ASP A 45 -15.32 -6.00 -10.33
N ILE A 46 -16.55 -6.11 -10.85
CA ILE A 46 -17.72 -6.58 -10.10
C ILE A 46 -17.61 -8.07 -9.81
N GLN A 47 -17.24 -8.89 -10.81
CA GLN A 47 -17.03 -10.33 -10.62
C GLN A 47 -15.98 -10.62 -9.55
N ILE A 48 -14.81 -9.99 -9.63
CA ILE A 48 -13.75 -10.17 -8.64
C ILE A 48 -14.23 -9.72 -7.26
N SER A 49 -14.95 -8.59 -7.19
CA SER A 49 -15.51 -8.10 -5.91
C SER A 49 -16.49 -9.11 -5.33
N ASN A 50 -17.41 -9.65 -6.12
CA ASN A 50 -18.40 -10.62 -5.67
C ASN A 50 -17.76 -11.94 -5.23
N GLU A 51 -16.78 -12.47 -5.97
CA GLU A 51 -16.03 -13.68 -5.59
C GLU A 51 -15.27 -13.49 -4.26
N ILE A 52 -14.65 -12.33 -4.05
CA ILE A 52 -13.99 -12.01 -2.78
C ILE A 52 -15.01 -11.88 -1.65
N GLN A 53 -16.21 -11.38 -1.95
CA GLN A 53 -17.25 -11.09 -0.96
C GLN A 53 -18.19 -12.27 -0.67
N GLU A 54 -18.19 -13.32 -1.49
CA GLU A 54 -19.13 -14.45 -1.42
C GLU A 54 -19.13 -15.13 -0.04
N HIS A 55 -17.97 -15.19 0.61
CA HIS A 55 -17.77 -15.85 1.91
C HIS A 55 -17.64 -14.86 3.08
N GLN A 56 -18.16 -13.64 2.94
CA GLN A 56 -18.14 -12.68 4.03
C GLN A 56 -18.98 -13.14 5.23
N THR A 57 -18.43 -12.91 6.43
CA THR A 57 -19.11 -13.14 7.70
C THR A 57 -18.97 -11.90 8.58
N VAL A 58 -19.88 -11.73 9.55
CA VAL A 58 -19.84 -10.59 10.48
C VAL A 58 -18.49 -10.49 11.20
N ASN A 59 -17.91 -11.62 11.58
CA ASN A 59 -16.61 -11.67 12.25
C ASN A 59 -15.48 -11.23 11.31
N LEU A 60 -15.48 -11.71 10.06
CA LEU A 60 -14.49 -11.32 9.06
C LEU A 60 -14.58 -9.82 8.75
N ASN A 61 -15.79 -9.29 8.58
CA ASN A 61 -16.03 -7.88 8.31
C ASN A 61 -15.52 -7.01 9.47
N THR A 62 -15.78 -7.43 10.71
CA THR A 62 -15.29 -6.74 11.91
C THR A 62 -13.77 -6.68 11.91
N ILE A 63 -13.09 -7.81 11.67
CA ILE A 63 -11.62 -7.88 11.60
C ILE A 63 -11.08 -6.98 10.48
N MET A 64 -11.69 -7.03 9.29
CA MET A 64 -11.30 -6.22 8.14
C MET A 64 -11.42 -4.71 8.41
N ILE A 65 -12.50 -4.28 9.06
CA ILE A 65 -12.70 -2.89 9.48
C ILE A 65 -11.63 -2.48 10.52
N TRP A 66 -11.36 -3.33 11.52
CA TRP A 66 -10.33 -3.05 12.53
C TRP A 66 -8.94 -2.94 11.92
N ILE A 67 -8.58 -3.83 10.99
CA ILE A 67 -7.28 -3.77 10.32
C ILE A 67 -7.21 -2.50 9.48
N SER A 68 -8.26 -2.16 8.74
CA SER A 68 -8.32 -1.00 7.82
C SER A 68 -8.40 0.35 8.54
N TRP A 69 -8.77 0.35 9.82
CA TRP A 69 -8.84 1.55 10.65
C TRP A 69 -7.55 2.38 10.63
N LEU A 70 -6.38 1.72 10.52
CA LEU A 70 -5.08 2.40 10.42
C LEU A 70 -4.94 3.25 9.16
N GLY A 71 -5.62 2.89 8.06
CA GLY A 71 -5.59 3.66 6.80
C GLY A 71 -6.53 4.84 6.75
N ARG A 72 -7.38 5.03 7.76
CA ARG A 72 -8.19 6.24 7.86
C ARG A 72 -7.26 7.45 8.00
N ILE A 73 -7.53 8.52 7.25
CA ILE A 73 -6.67 9.71 7.15
C ILE A 73 -6.20 10.24 8.53
N PRO A 74 -7.08 10.50 9.52
CA PRO A 74 -6.61 11.03 10.81
C PRO A 74 -5.72 10.03 11.56
N VAL A 75 -6.01 8.73 11.46
CA VAL A 75 -5.28 7.67 12.15
C VAL A 75 -3.90 7.47 11.51
N SER A 76 -3.85 7.32 10.18
CA SER A 76 -2.61 7.18 9.41
C SER A 76 -1.65 8.35 9.64
N VAL A 77 -2.13 9.60 9.55
CA VAL A 77 -1.31 10.79 9.82
C VAL A 77 -0.76 10.77 11.25
N SER A 78 -1.59 10.41 12.23
CA SER A 78 -1.17 10.34 13.63
C SER A 78 -0.10 9.27 13.85
N VAL A 79 -0.33 8.05 13.36
CA VAL A 79 0.61 6.92 13.52
C VAL A 79 1.95 7.21 12.84
N VAL A 80 1.94 7.72 11.61
CA VAL A 80 3.17 8.08 10.90
C VAL A 80 3.95 9.18 11.64
N SER A 81 3.26 10.21 12.11
CA SER A 81 3.88 11.33 12.82
C SER A 81 4.49 10.88 14.15
N LEU A 82 3.76 10.08 14.94
CA LEU A 82 4.25 9.53 16.20
C LEU A 82 5.45 8.61 16.00
N LEU A 83 5.40 7.75 14.97
CA LEU A 83 6.49 6.80 14.70
C LEU A 83 7.73 7.50 14.13
N SER A 84 7.55 8.52 13.29
CA SER A 84 8.62 9.41 12.84
C SER A 84 9.27 10.12 14.04
N LEU A 85 8.47 10.67 14.95
CA LEU A 85 8.97 11.33 16.16
C LEU A 85 9.74 10.34 17.06
N PHE A 86 9.21 9.13 17.24
CA PHE A 86 9.90 8.08 17.98
C PHE A 86 11.28 7.78 17.38
N PHE A 87 11.38 7.64 16.05
CA PHE A 87 12.66 7.43 15.38
C PHE A 87 13.63 8.61 15.55
N ASP A 88 13.13 9.84 15.52
CA ASP A 88 13.96 11.01 15.77
C ASP A 88 14.51 11.04 17.20
N ILE A 89 13.68 10.72 18.21
CA ILE A 89 14.08 10.66 19.63
C ILE A 89 15.19 9.62 19.86
N ILE A 90 15.12 8.45 19.21
CA ILE A 90 16.18 7.44 19.30
C ILE A 90 17.38 7.72 18.37
N LYS A 91 17.50 8.95 17.87
CA LYS A 91 18.57 9.45 16.99
C LYS A 91 18.67 8.72 15.65
N LYS A 92 17.55 8.18 15.17
CA LYS A 92 17.39 7.49 13.87
C LYS A 92 16.72 8.40 12.85
N ARG A 93 17.38 9.53 12.55
CA ARG A 93 16.84 10.60 11.69
C ARG A 93 16.50 10.16 10.28
N GLN A 94 17.29 9.25 9.69
CA GLN A 94 17.03 8.77 8.34
C GLN A 94 15.76 7.92 8.30
N GLU A 95 15.58 7.04 9.28
CA GLU A 95 14.38 6.23 9.43
C GLU A 95 13.14 7.09 9.71
N ALA A 96 13.27 8.14 10.54
CA ALA A 96 12.21 9.11 10.80
C ALA A 96 11.73 9.80 9.52
N LEU A 97 12.67 10.42 8.78
CA LEU A 97 12.37 11.10 7.51
C LEU A 97 11.78 10.14 6.47
N PHE A 98 12.28 8.91 6.41
CA PHE A 98 11.80 7.93 5.45
C PHE A 98 10.34 7.52 5.75
N ILE A 99 9.98 7.26 7.00
CA ILE A 99 8.58 7.00 7.36
C ILE A 99 7.70 8.22 7.15
N LEU A 100 8.17 9.41 7.51
CA LEU A 100 7.42 10.64 7.31
C LEU A 100 7.08 10.87 5.83
N SER A 101 8.01 10.52 4.93
CA SER A 101 7.82 10.61 3.48
C SER A 101 6.65 9.76 2.96
N SER A 102 6.21 8.73 3.71
CA SER A 102 5.04 7.92 3.32
C SER A 102 3.75 8.75 3.24
N LEU A 103 3.65 9.87 3.97
CA LEU A 103 2.49 10.78 3.89
C LEU A 103 2.36 11.47 2.52
N LEU A 104 3.43 11.58 1.74
CA LEU A 104 3.38 12.12 0.38
C LEU A 104 2.45 11.29 -0.51
N SER A 105 2.29 10.00 -0.23
CA SER A 105 1.36 9.12 -0.96
C SER A 105 -0.10 9.54 -0.81
N GLY A 106 -0.48 10.06 0.36
CA GLY A 106 -1.81 10.60 0.61
C GLY A 106 -2.07 11.87 -0.20
N VAL A 107 -1.08 12.78 -0.26
CA VAL A 107 -1.16 14.01 -1.05
C VAL A 107 -1.27 13.70 -2.54
N ILE A 108 -0.38 12.85 -3.06
CA ILE A 108 -0.38 12.43 -4.46
C ILE A 108 -1.69 11.69 -4.78
N GLY A 109 -2.13 10.79 -3.90
CA GLY A 109 -3.38 10.05 -4.06
C GLY A 109 -4.61 10.95 -4.11
N LEU A 110 -4.65 12.00 -3.29
CA LEU A 110 -5.74 12.97 -3.30
C LEU A 110 -5.78 13.77 -4.60
N ILE A 111 -4.63 14.23 -5.09
CA ILE A 111 -4.52 14.92 -6.39
C ILE A 111 -5.02 14.01 -7.51
N LEU A 112 -4.56 12.76 -7.54
CA LEU A 112 -4.97 11.79 -8.56
C LEU A 112 -6.46 11.45 -8.48
N LYS A 113 -7.04 11.34 -7.28
CA LYS A 113 -8.48 11.12 -7.11
C LYS A 113 -9.31 12.26 -7.71
N ILE A 114 -8.87 13.51 -7.54
CA ILE A 114 -9.55 14.69 -8.10
C ILE A 114 -9.42 14.69 -9.63
N LEU A 115 -8.23 14.38 -10.16
CA LEU A 115 -7.99 14.36 -11.61
C LEU A 115 -8.74 13.23 -12.33
N ILE A 116 -8.80 12.05 -11.72
CA ILE A 116 -9.39 10.86 -12.34
C ILE A 116 -10.91 10.82 -12.11
N ASN A 117 -11.36 11.31 -10.96
CA ASN A 117 -12.76 11.44 -10.57
C ASN A 117 -13.64 10.18 -10.82
N ARG A 118 -13.07 8.97 -10.62
CA ARG A 118 -13.79 7.73 -10.92
C ARG A 118 -14.91 7.46 -9.89
N PRO A 119 -16.16 7.23 -10.32
CA PRO A 119 -17.24 6.89 -9.41
C PRO A 119 -16.97 5.55 -8.71
N ARG A 120 -17.53 5.37 -7.51
CA ARG A 120 -17.56 4.07 -6.84
C ARG A 120 -18.70 3.22 -7.41
N PRO A 121 -18.56 1.87 -7.44
CA PRO A 121 -19.73 1.01 -7.59
C PRO A 121 -20.71 1.29 -6.45
N THR A 122 -21.99 1.23 -6.76
CA THR A 122 -23.10 1.46 -5.84
C THR A 122 -23.35 0.21 -4.98
N ASP A 123 -24.04 0.38 -3.83
CA ASP A 123 -24.29 -0.69 -2.84
C ASP A 123 -25.12 -1.87 -3.38
N ASP A 124 -25.82 -1.67 -4.50
CA ASP A 124 -26.54 -2.71 -5.23
C ASP A 124 -25.59 -3.65 -6.01
N LEU A 125 -24.35 -3.22 -6.27
CA LEU A 125 -23.37 -3.99 -7.04
C LEU A 125 -22.36 -4.71 -6.16
N VAL A 126 -21.99 -4.15 -4.99
CA VAL A 126 -20.98 -4.70 -4.07
C VAL A 126 -21.27 -4.28 -2.62
N ILE A 127 -20.79 -5.07 -1.66
CA ILE A 127 -20.86 -4.74 -0.23
C ILE A 127 -19.84 -3.64 0.09
N LEU A 128 -20.31 -2.46 0.51
CA LEU A 128 -19.47 -1.40 1.06
C LEU A 128 -19.38 -1.53 2.59
N LEU A 129 -18.17 -1.77 3.10
CA LEU A 129 -17.92 -1.92 4.54
C LEU A 129 -17.80 -0.57 5.28
N GLU A 130 -17.50 0.51 4.56
CA GLU A 130 -17.49 1.88 5.08
C GLU A 130 -18.02 2.87 4.03
N GLU A 131 -18.82 3.85 4.48
CA GLU A 131 -19.17 5.01 3.67
C GLU A 131 -17.91 5.85 3.40
N THR A 132 -17.58 5.99 2.13
CA THR A 132 -16.35 6.66 1.70
C THR A 132 -16.70 7.92 0.93
N LYS A 133 -16.24 9.06 1.43
CA LYS A 133 -16.48 10.39 0.84
C LYS A 133 -15.66 10.68 -0.42
N TYR A 134 -14.82 9.73 -0.86
CA TYR A 134 -13.82 9.93 -1.91
C TYR A 134 -13.96 8.90 -3.03
N GLN A 135 -13.51 9.27 -4.21
CA GLN A 135 -13.53 8.47 -5.45
C GLN A 135 -12.87 7.10 -5.30
N SER A 136 -13.22 6.14 -6.17
CA SER A 136 -12.73 4.75 -6.09
C SER A 136 -11.25 4.62 -6.42
N PHE A 137 -10.73 5.41 -7.37
CA PHE A 137 -9.39 5.25 -7.91
C PHE A 137 -8.52 6.51 -7.74
N PRO A 138 -7.23 6.38 -7.37
CA PRO A 138 -6.61 5.18 -6.79
C PRO A 138 -7.10 4.95 -5.34
N SER A 139 -6.90 3.75 -4.78
CA SER A 139 -7.28 3.47 -3.39
C SER A 139 -6.34 4.16 -2.40
N GLY A 140 -6.90 4.94 -1.48
CA GLY A 140 -6.14 5.64 -0.44
C GLY A 140 -5.55 4.69 0.59
N HIS A 141 -6.31 3.67 1.02
CA HIS A 141 -5.83 2.63 1.92
C HIS A 141 -4.68 1.86 1.26
N VAL A 142 -4.82 1.39 0.02
CA VAL A 142 -3.73 0.67 -0.68
C VAL A 142 -2.46 1.52 -0.74
N LEU A 143 -2.58 2.80 -1.11
CA LEU A 143 -1.43 3.72 -1.17
C LEU A 143 -0.75 3.87 0.20
N PHE A 144 -1.54 4.13 1.25
CA PHE A 144 -1.02 4.26 2.61
C PHE A 144 -0.33 2.98 3.08
N TYR A 145 -0.99 1.82 3.00
CA TYR A 145 -0.42 0.56 3.51
C TYR A 145 0.85 0.19 2.75
N THR A 146 0.84 0.32 1.42
CA THR A 146 2.01 0.05 0.59
C THR A 146 3.20 0.92 1.00
N MET A 147 2.98 2.23 1.18
CA MET A 147 4.06 3.16 1.49
C MET A 147 4.50 3.09 2.95
N PHE A 148 3.58 2.96 3.90
CA PHE A 148 3.87 2.89 5.32
C PHE A 148 4.50 1.54 5.71
N PHE A 149 3.80 0.43 5.45
CA PHE A 149 4.31 -0.90 5.80
C PHE A 149 5.48 -1.31 4.91
N GLY A 150 5.51 -0.89 3.64
CA GLY A 150 6.69 -1.07 2.79
C GLY A 150 7.92 -0.36 3.34
N SER A 151 7.77 0.89 3.82
CA SER A 151 8.87 1.62 4.47
C SER A 151 9.33 0.93 5.75
N LEU A 152 8.40 0.45 6.58
CA LEU A 152 8.71 -0.31 7.79
C LEU A 152 9.44 -1.61 7.50
N ALA A 153 9.01 -2.37 6.49
CA ALA A 153 9.68 -3.59 6.07
C ALA A 153 11.15 -3.31 5.70
N ILE A 154 11.40 -2.22 4.95
CA ILE A 154 12.76 -1.80 4.57
C ILE A 154 13.57 -1.38 5.81
N ILE A 155 12.99 -0.59 6.72
CA ILE A 155 13.65 -0.15 7.96
C ILE A 155 14.04 -1.35 8.81
N PHE A 156 13.10 -2.26 9.12
CA PHE A 156 13.40 -3.46 9.89
C PHE A 156 14.43 -4.35 9.19
N TRP A 157 14.33 -4.47 7.87
CA TRP A 157 15.34 -5.19 7.10
C TRP A 157 16.72 -4.53 7.18
N SER A 158 16.82 -3.21 7.32
CA SER A 158 18.11 -2.52 7.43
C SER A 158 18.82 -2.75 8.78
N TRP A 159 18.10 -3.13 9.83
CA TRP A 159 18.61 -3.21 11.20
C TRP A 159 19.47 -4.46 11.45
N ARG A 160 20.75 -4.38 11.08
CA ARG A 160 21.72 -5.49 11.18
C ARG A 160 21.95 -6.03 12.59
N LYS A 161 21.59 -5.27 13.64
CA LYS A 161 21.67 -5.72 15.04
C LYS A 161 20.62 -6.76 15.42
N ILE A 162 19.55 -6.89 14.64
CA ILE A 162 18.47 -7.85 14.86
C ILE A 162 18.77 -9.13 14.06
N THR A 163 18.43 -10.29 14.64
CA THR A 163 18.60 -11.59 13.98
C THR A 163 17.79 -11.66 12.68
N LEU A 164 18.29 -12.44 11.70
CA LEU A 164 17.63 -12.58 10.41
C LEU A 164 16.19 -13.10 10.55
N GLY A 165 15.94 -14.04 11.47
CA GLY A 165 14.61 -14.59 11.72
C GLY A 165 13.60 -13.51 12.12
N ILE A 166 13.94 -12.65 13.08
CA ILE A 166 13.06 -11.56 13.52
C ILE A 166 12.84 -10.55 12.40
N ARG A 167 13.88 -10.19 11.64
CA ARG A 167 13.76 -9.27 10.49
C ARG A 167 12.81 -9.82 9.42
N SER A 168 12.90 -11.11 9.12
CA SER A 168 12.01 -11.78 8.17
C SER A 168 10.57 -11.80 8.66
N ILE A 169 10.34 -12.12 9.95
CA ILE A 169 9.00 -12.12 10.54
C ILE A 169 8.38 -10.72 10.46
N LEU A 170 9.10 -9.68 10.86
CA LEU A 170 8.62 -8.30 10.79
C LEU A 170 8.32 -7.85 9.36
N ALA A 171 9.18 -8.22 8.41
CA ALA A 171 8.94 -7.93 7.00
C ALA A 171 7.70 -8.65 6.46
N VAL A 172 7.50 -9.93 6.80
CA VAL A 172 6.31 -10.69 6.41
C VAL A 172 5.03 -10.09 6.99
N ILE A 173 5.05 -9.66 8.26
CA ILE A 173 3.92 -8.97 8.88
C ILE A 173 3.62 -7.65 8.16
N CYS A 174 4.64 -6.87 7.84
CA CYS A 174 4.43 -5.62 7.11
C CYS A 174 3.86 -5.88 5.71
N LEU A 175 4.38 -6.88 5.00
CA LEU A 175 3.91 -7.24 3.67
C LEU A 175 2.48 -7.81 3.71
N SER A 176 2.12 -8.61 4.72
CA SER A 176 0.74 -9.12 4.85
C SER A 176 -0.27 -8.00 5.10
N MET A 177 0.11 -6.98 5.87
CA MET A 177 -0.73 -5.80 6.09
C MET A 177 -1.08 -5.08 4.78
N ILE A 178 -0.17 -5.07 3.78
CA ILE A 178 -0.45 -4.47 2.47
C ILE A 178 -1.60 -5.19 1.74
N PHE A 179 -1.68 -6.51 1.88
CA PHE A 179 -2.73 -7.30 1.23
C PHE A 179 -4.05 -7.27 1.99
N ILE A 180 -4.02 -7.21 3.32
CA ILE A 180 -5.22 -7.38 4.16
C ILE A 180 -5.86 -6.04 4.54
N GLY A 181 -5.07 -4.98 4.72
CA GLY A 181 -5.55 -3.73 5.30
C GLY A 181 -6.14 -2.72 4.33
N ALA A 182 -6.31 -3.12 3.06
CA ALA A 182 -6.96 -2.31 2.05
C ALA A 182 -8.38 -2.80 1.82
N VAL A 183 -9.29 -2.35 2.67
CA VAL A 183 -10.73 -2.60 2.59
C VAL A 183 -11.48 -1.28 2.44
#